data_AF-A0A2T2N708-F1
#
_entry.id   AF-A0A2T2N708-F1
#
_cell.length_a   1.000
_cell.length_b   1.000
_cell.length_c   1.000
_cell.angle_alpha   90.00
_cell.angle_beta   90.00
_cell.angle_gamma   90.00
#
_symmetry.space_group_name_H-M   'P 1'
#
loop_
_entity.id
_entity.type
_entity.pdbx_description
1 polymer ?
#
loop_
_entity_poly.entity_id
_entity_poly.type
_entity_poly.pdbx_seq_one_letter_code
_entity_poly.pdbx_strand_id
1 'polypeptide(L)'
;MSLETSIDSDIDAIRPPLDEDPSLKWGFVIYRCTYGDDAAWKRFMDDLNTRVRLILEESKAGDLFDRIDWCVQEDPELQHALPEEVRERFADWVENGEEKDHWMGTPRFMACVAVDVNHVQWAREGPPPEEFDDKGDSFVTLVSLSEDEGHMDVGLSYLIPRIYALLDGPGWENFVVEDGEVAIP
;
A
#
# COMPACT_ATOMS: atom_id res chain seq x y z
N MET A 1 11.67 -5.31 19.01
CA MET A 1 10.89 -6.44 18.47
C MET A 1 11.53 -6.78 17.13
N SER A 2 11.68 -8.07 16.78
CA SER A 2 12.14 -8.45 15.43
C SER A 2 11.04 -8.20 14.40
N LEU A 3 11.42 -7.91 13.16
CA LEU A 3 10.48 -7.69 12.05
C LEU A 3 9.48 -8.84 11.89
N GLU A 4 9.95 -10.10 11.95
CA GLU A 4 9.09 -11.30 11.92
C GLU A 4 8.00 -11.26 13.01
N THR A 5 8.37 -10.87 14.23
CA THR A 5 7.41 -10.76 15.36
C THR A 5 6.43 -9.61 15.17
N SER A 6 6.85 -8.53 14.51
CA SER A 6 5.94 -7.43 14.15
C SER A 6 4.92 -7.89 13.10
N ILE A 7 5.37 -8.54 12.03
CA ILE A 7 4.52 -9.03 10.93
C ILE A 7 3.49 -10.05 11.45
N ASP A 8 3.89 -10.99 12.30
CA ASP A 8 2.97 -11.96 12.90
C ASP A 8 1.89 -11.25 13.74
N SER A 9 2.27 -10.23 14.51
CA SER A 9 1.32 -9.42 15.29
C SER A 9 0.38 -8.61 14.39
N ASP A 10 0.87 -8.09 13.26
CA ASP A 10 0.07 -7.35 12.30
C ASP A 10 -0.97 -8.27 11.62
N ILE A 11 -0.57 -9.50 11.28
CA ILE A 11 -1.47 -10.52 10.73
C ILE A 11 -2.54 -10.92 11.76
N ASP A 12 -2.17 -11.10 13.02
CA ASP A 12 -3.10 -11.43 14.10
C ASP A 12 -4.15 -10.32 14.31
N ALA A 13 -3.81 -9.06 14.00
CA ALA A 13 -4.75 -7.94 14.05
C ALA A 13 -5.66 -7.87 12.80
N ILE A 14 -5.10 -8.14 11.60
CA ILE A 14 -5.80 -8.03 10.32
C ILE A 14 -6.76 -9.20 10.05
N ARG A 15 -6.39 -10.43 10.45
CA ARG A 15 -7.16 -11.63 10.10
C ARG A 15 -8.59 -11.63 10.68
N PRO A 16 -8.82 -11.33 11.98
CA PRO A 16 -10.16 -11.37 12.55
C PRO A 16 -11.22 -10.56 11.81
N PRO A 17 -11.02 -9.27 11.46
CA PRO A 17 -12.03 -8.53 10.71
C PRO A 17 -12.27 -9.12 9.32
N LEU A 18 -11.22 -9.55 8.61
CA LEU A 18 -11.37 -10.20 7.30
C LEU A 18 -12.17 -11.50 7.37
N ASP A 19 -12.01 -12.30 8.43
CA ASP A 19 -12.78 -13.53 8.64
C ASP A 19 -14.23 -13.26 9.05
N GLU A 20 -14.46 -12.21 9.84
CA GLU A 20 -15.81 -11.79 10.27
C GLU A 20 -16.65 -11.28 9.12
N ASP A 21 -16.05 -10.52 8.19
CA ASP A 21 -16.72 -10.00 7.01
C ASP A 21 -16.00 -10.40 5.70
N PRO A 22 -16.49 -11.44 5.00
CA PRO A 22 -15.94 -11.87 3.71
C PRO A 22 -16.06 -10.83 2.59
N SER A 23 -16.86 -9.78 2.76
CA SER A 23 -16.98 -8.71 1.78
C SER A 23 -15.88 -7.65 1.91
N LEU A 24 -15.18 -7.61 3.05
CA LEU A 24 -14.03 -6.74 3.26
C LEU A 24 -12.94 -7.01 2.23
N LYS A 25 -12.51 -5.93 1.59
CA LYS A 25 -11.37 -5.89 0.69
C LYS A 25 -10.13 -5.49 1.44
N TRP A 26 -9.02 -6.19 1.19
CA TRP A 26 -7.77 -5.95 1.87
C TRP A 26 -6.71 -5.44 0.91
N GLY A 27 -6.05 -4.34 1.27
CA GLY A 27 -5.12 -3.64 0.39
C GLY A 27 -5.53 -2.18 0.17
N PHE A 28 -4.65 -1.42 -0.47
CA PHE A 28 -4.86 -0.01 -0.75
C PHE A 28 -5.48 0.20 -2.13
N VAL A 29 -6.10 1.36 -2.33
CA VAL A 29 -6.43 1.88 -3.67
C VAL A 29 -5.14 2.38 -4.31
N ILE A 30 -4.80 1.89 -5.50
CA ILE A 30 -3.59 2.32 -6.21
C ILE A 30 -3.94 3.22 -7.39
N TYR A 31 -3.43 4.45 -7.39
CA TYR A 31 -3.51 5.38 -8.51
C TYR A 31 -2.28 5.27 -9.40
N ARG A 32 -2.50 4.80 -10.64
CA ARG A 32 -1.45 4.76 -11.66
C ARG A 32 -1.24 6.16 -12.22
N CYS A 33 -0.06 6.73 -12.01
CA CYS A 33 0.31 8.08 -12.46
C CYS A 33 1.33 8.07 -13.61
N THR A 34 1.53 6.90 -14.25
CA THR A 34 2.48 6.70 -15.36
C THR A 34 1.93 5.78 -16.44
N TYR A 35 1.88 6.25 -17.68
CA TYR A 35 1.27 5.58 -18.84
C TYR A 35 2.25 5.42 -20.02
N GLY A 36 3.55 5.66 -19.79
CA GLY A 36 4.57 5.58 -20.84
C GLY A 36 4.99 4.16 -21.24
N ASP A 37 4.83 3.18 -20.34
CA ASP A 37 5.23 1.79 -20.56
C ASP A 37 4.35 0.83 -19.74
N ASP A 38 3.34 0.24 -20.40
CA ASP A 38 2.43 -0.73 -19.79
C ASP A 38 3.13 -2.03 -19.37
N ALA A 39 4.22 -2.41 -20.03
CA ALA A 39 4.95 -3.62 -19.69
C ALA A 39 5.75 -3.42 -18.40
N ALA A 40 6.36 -2.24 -18.24
CA ALA A 40 7.02 -1.86 -16.99
C ALA A 40 6.01 -1.73 -15.83
N TRP A 41 4.85 -1.11 -16.07
CA TRP A 41 3.76 -1.05 -15.10
C TRP A 41 3.29 -2.44 -14.66
N LYS A 42 3.03 -3.33 -15.62
CA LYS A 42 2.63 -4.71 -15.33
C LYS A 42 3.67 -5.42 -14.46
N ARG A 43 4.96 -5.28 -14.81
CA ARG A 43 6.04 -5.87 -14.02
C ARG A 43 6.08 -5.32 -12.60
N PHE A 44 5.89 -4.02 -12.41
CA PHE A 44 5.80 -3.42 -11.08
C PHE A 44 4.67 -4.06 -10.24
N MET A 45 3.47 -4.23 -10.83
CA MET A 45 2.35 -4.88 -10.14
C MET A 45 2.62 -6.36 -9.85
N ASP A 46 3.28 -7.08 -10.76
CA ASP A 46 3.69 -8.48 -10.56
C ASP A 46 4.72 -8.60 -9.42
N ASP A 47 5.68 -7.67 -9.35
CA ASP A 47 6.72 -7.61 -8.31
C ASP A 47 6.11 -7.29 -6.94
N LEU A 48 5.20 -6.29 -6.86
CA LEU A 48 4.44 -5.97 -5.64
C LEU A 48 3.66 -7.19 -5.12
N ASN A 49 2.89 -7.85 -5.99
CA ASN A 49 2.14 -9.05 -5.61
C ASN A 49 3.05 -10.18 -5.13
N THR A 50 4.20 -10.37 -5.79
CA THR A 50 5.18 -11.40 -5.40
C THR A 50 5.73 -11.14 -4.00
N ARG A 51 6.10 -9.89 -3.68
CA ARG A 51 6.56 -9.50 -2.35
C ARG A 51 5.52 -9.79 -1.27
N VAL A 52 4.29 -9.29 -1.46
CA VAL A 52 3.21 -9.47 -0.49
C VAL A 52 2.91 -10.95 -0.27
N ARG A 53 2.84 -11.74 -1.35
CA ARG A 53 2.61 -13.20 -1.25
C ARG A 53 3.71 -13.87 -0.42
N LEU A 54 4.98 -13.59 -0.69
CA LEU A 54 6.10 -14.23 0.00
C LEU A 54 6.14 -13.86 1.50
N ILE A 55 5.92 -12.58 1.84
CA ILE A 55 5.83 -12.12 3.23
C ILE A 55 4.74 -12.90 3.98
N LEU A 56 3.56 -13.04 3.38
CA LEU A 56 2.45 -13.78 3.99
C LEU A 56 2.72 -15.27 4.09
N GLU A 57 3.35 -15.89 3.09
CA GLU A 57 3.74 -17.30 3.13
C GLU A 57 4.77 -17.58 4.25
N GLU A 58 5.76 -16.71 4.43
CA GLU A 58 6.77 -16.81 5.48
C GLU A 58 6.15 -16.74 6.88
N SER A 59 5.19 -15.83 7.09
CA SER A 59 4.39 -15.73 8.33
C SER A 59 3.24 -16.74 8.44
N LYS A 60 3.21 -17.79 7.59
CA LYS A 60 2.18 -18.85 7.60
C LYS A 60 0.74 -18.34 7.44
N ALA A 61 0.59 -17.20 6.77
CA ALA A 61 -0.67 -16.53 6.47
C ALA A 61 -0.89 -16.36 4.96
N GLY A 62 -0.24 -17.21 4.13
CA GLY A 62 -0.33 -17.16 2.67
C GLY A 62 -1.77 -17.31 2.14
N ASP A 63 -2.69 -17.87 2.94
CA ASP A 63 -4.12 -17.92 2.63
C ASP A 63 -4.78 -16.54 2.57
N LEU A 64 -4.23 -15.54 3.27
CA LEU A 64 -4.73 -14.16 3.20
C LEU A 64 -4.35 -13.47 1.89
N PHE A 65 -3.40 -14.00 1.11
CA PHE A 65 -3.05 -13.41 -0.18
C PHE A 65 -4.25 -13.40 -1.14
N ASP A 66 -5.13 -14.40 -1.06
CA ASP A 66 -6.37 -14.46 -1.84
C ASP A 66 -7.37 -13.36 -1.48
N ARG A 67 -7.14 -12.62 -0.37
CA ARG A 67 -7.95 -11.49 0.07
C ARG A 67 -7.43 -10.14 -0.45
N ILE A 68 -6.23 -10.10 -1.03
CA ILE A 68 -5.62 -8.87 -1.56
C ILE A 68 -6.42 -8.35 -2.75
N ASP A 69 -6.74 -7.07 -2.69
CA ASP A 69 -7.38 -6.29 -3.73
C ASP A 69 -6.69 -4.92 -3.78
N TRP A 70 -6.16 -4.53 -4.94
CA TRP A 70 -5.41 -3.28 -5.11
C TRP A 70 -6.25 -2.13 -5.69
N CYS A 71 -7.53 -2.38 -6.02
CA CYS A 71 -8.48 -1.42 -6.59
C CYS A 71 -7.81 -0.37 -7.51
N VAL A 72 -7.07 -0.84 -8.52
CA VAL A 72 -6.20 0.02 -9.33
C VAL A 72 -7.05 1.00 -10.14
N GLN A 73 -6.80 2.29 -9.94
CA GLN A 73 -7.41 3.39 -10.69
C GLN A 73 -6.52 3.76 -11.88
N GLU A 74 -7.03 3.52 -13.08
CA GLU A 74 -6.37 3.87 -14.35
C GLU A 74 -7.18 4.94 -15.10
N ASP A 75 -6.62 6.14 -15.17
CA ASP A 75 -7.15 7.29 -15.91
C ASP A 75 -5.94 8.05 -16.50
N PRO A 76 -5.80 8.15 -17.84
CA PRO A 76 -4.70 8.89 -18.47
C PRO A 76 -4.54 10.34 -18.02
N GLU A 77 -5.59 10.97 -17.46
CA GLU A 77 -5.48 12.31 -16.85
C GLU A 77 -4.57 12.33 -15.62
N LEU A 78 -4.30 11.18 -15.01
CA LEU A 78 -3.39 11.03 -13.86
C LEU A 78 -1.91 11.02 -14.26
N GLN A 79 -1.58 11.12 -15.55
CA GLN A 79 -0.19 11.16 -16.00
C GLN A 79 0.55 12.32 -15.32
N HIS A 80 1.56 12.00 -14.51
CA HIS A 80 2.32 12.96 -13.69
C HIS A 80 1.51 13.68 -12.59
N ALA A 81 0.38 13.11 -12.16
CA ALA A 81 -0.39 13.66 -11.05
C ALA A 81 0.46 13.78 -9.78
N LEU A 82 0.34 14.91 -9.09
CA LEU A 82 0.97 15.16 -7.80
C LEU A 82 0.18 14.48 -6.67
N PRO A 83 0.80 14.22 -5.50
CA PRO A 83 0.10 13.64 -4.35
C PRO A 83 -1.18 14.38 -3.96
N GLU A 84 -1.23 15.71 -4.10
CA GLU A 84 -2.42 16.52 -3.82
C GLU A 84 -3.56 16.23 -4.79
N GLU A 85 -3.26 16.11 -6.09
CA GLU A 85 -4.25 15.78 -7.12
C GLU A 85 -4.76 14.35 -6.96
N VAL A 86 -3.88 13.42 -6.57
CA VAL A 86 -4.27 12.05 -6.22
C VAL A 86 -5.18 12.03 -4.99
N ARG A 87 -4.89 12.84 -3.96
CA ARG A 87 -5.74 12.97 -2.77
C ARG A 87 -7.14 13.44 -3.13
N GLU A 88 -7.27 14.43 -4.01
CA GLU A 88 -8.59 14.90 -4.47
C GLU A 88 -9.38 13.79 -5.17
N ARG A 89 -8.73 13.02 -6.05
CA ARG A 89 -9.33 11.86 -6.73
C ARG A 89 -9.69 10.74 -5.74
N PHE A 90 -8.89 10.57 -4.70
CA PHE A 90 -9.15 9.59 -3.65
C PHE A 90 -10.31 10.00 -2.75
N ALA A 91 -10.40 11.29 -2.37
CA ALA A 91 -11.53 11.81 -1.62
C ALA A 91 -12.85 11.64 -2.39
N ASP A 92 -12.85 11.89 -3.70
CA ASP A 92 -14.01 11.62 -4.56
C ASP A 92 -14.36 10.13 -4.61
N TRP A 93 -13.35 9.25 -4.72
CA TRP A 93 -13.56 7.79 -4.66
C TRP A 93 -14.16 7.35 -3.32
N VAL A 94 -13.71 7.90 -2.20
CA VAL A 94 -14.24 7.59 -0.86
C VAL A 94 -15.68 8.09 -0.71
N GLU A 95 -15.99 9.31 -1.18
CA GLU A 95 -17.31 9.92 -1.03
C GLU A 95 -18.37 9.31 -1.98
N ASN A 96 -17.98 9.07 -3.23
CA ASN A 96 -18.90 8.72 -4.33
C ASN A 96 -18.74 7.29 -4.83
N GLY A 97 -17.79 6.51 -4.30
CA GLY A 97 -17.53 5.13 -4.68
C GLY A 97 -18.66 4.16 -4.35
N GLU A 98 -18.66 3.01 -5.04
CA GLU A 98 -19.60 1.92 -4.75
C GLU A 98 -19.18 1.09 -3.54
N GLU A 99 -17.86 1.05 -3.27
CA GLU A 99 -17.31 0.42 -2.07
C GLU A 99 -17.66 1.27 -0.84
N LYS A 100 -18.18 0.60 0.19
CA LYS A 100 -18.56 1.27 1.42
C LYS A 100 -17.54 1.00 2.50
N ASP A 101 -17.20 2.04 3.21
CA ASP A 101 -16.39 1.92 4.40
C ASP A 101 -17.12 1.11 5.48
N HIS A 102 -16.35 0.37 6.28
CA HIS A 102 -16.89 -0.35 7.42
C HIS A 102 -17.00 0.58 8.63
N TRP A 103 -17.77 0.18 9.64
CA TRP A 103 -18.13 1.07 10.77
C TRP A 103 -16.94 1.73 11.48
N MET A 104 -15.76 1.10 11.46
CA MET A 104 -14.55 1.61 12.11
C MET A 104 -13.56 2.31 11.16
N GLY A 105 -13.85 2.41 9.86
CA GLY A 105 -12.82 2.75 8.88
C GLY A 105 -11.93 1.55 8.60
N THR A 106 -11.49 1.36 7.36
CA THR A 106 -10.31 0.52 7.08
C THR A 106 -9.21 1.38 6.47
N PRO A 107 -7.92 1.00 6.57
CA PRO A 107 -6.82 1.75 5.97
C PRO A 107 -7.01 2.04 4.47
N ARG A 108 -7.79 1.21 3.77
CA ARG A 108 -8.21 1.42 2.37
C ARG A 108 -8.97 2.74 2.15
N PHE A 109 -9.70 3.24 3.15
CA PHE A 109 -10.42 4.52 3.10
C PHE A 109 -9.67 5.65 3.81
N MET A 110 -8.54 5.36 4.46
CA MET A 110 -7.71 6.36 5.15
C MET A 110 -6.58 6.88 4.26
N ALA A 111 -6.01 6.02 3.41
CA ALA A 111 -4.91 6.38 2.52
C ALA A 111 -4.96 5.59 1.21
N CYS A 112 -4.32 6.12 0.17
CA CYS A 112 -4.14 5.48 -1.12
C CYS A 112 -2.66 5.49 -1.54
N VAL A 113 -2.30 4.73 -2.56
CA VAL A 113 -0.94 4.66 -3.09
C VAL A 113 -0.88 5.36 -4.44
N ALA A 114 0.03 6.32 -4.59
CA ALA A 114 0.34 6.95 -5.87
C ALA A 114 1.60 6.30 -6.47
N VAL A 115 1.53 5.88 -7.73
CA VAL A 115 2.68 5.26 -8.42
C VAL A 115 2.99 6.00 -9.71
N ASP A 116 4.10 6.74 -9.70
CA ASP A 116 4.64 7.45 -10.85
C ASP A 116 5.72 6.63 -11.59
N VAL A 117 6.38 7.27 -12.57
CA VAL A 117 7.45 6.66 -13.37
C VAL A 117 8.70 6.30 -12.53
N ASN A 118 9.01 7.07 -11.50
CA ASN A 118 10.18 6.85 -10.66
C ASN A 118 10.00 5.58 -9.83
N HIS A 119 8.83 5.38 -9.24
CA HIS A 119 8.51 4.17 -8.47
C HIS A 119 8.65 2.89 -9.31
N VAL A 120 8.15 2.91 -10.55
CA VAL A 120 8.30 1.78 -11.49
C VAL A 120 9.78 1.54 -11.83
N GLN A 121 10.57 2.61 -11.98
CA GLN A 121 12.01 2.50 -12.25
C GLN A 121 12.78 1.98 -11.04
N TRP A 122 12.56 2.53 -9.85
CA TRP A 122 13.26 2.14 -8.62
C TRP A 122 12.94 0.70 -8.24
N ALA A 123 11.67 0.28 -8.31
CA ALA A 123 11.31 -1.12 -8.10
C ALA A 123 12.01 -2.08 -9.07
N ARG A 124 12.34 -1.63 -10.28
CA ARG A 124 13.08 -2.42 -11.27
C ARG A 124 14.58 -2.47 -10.98
N GLU A 125 15.16 -1.41 -10.43
CA GLU A 125 16.59 -1.28 -10.14
C GLU A 125 16.98 -1.80 -8.76
N GLY A 126 16.02 -1.84 -7.83
CA GLY A 126 16.17 -2.33 -6.47
C GLY A 126 16.27 -3.86 -6.36
N PRO A 127 16.22 -4.39 -5.13
CA PRO A 127 16.25 -5.82 -4.87
C PRO A 127 15.15 -6.56 -5.65
N PRO A 128 15.36 -7.82 -6.05
CA PRO A 128 14.30 -8.62 -6.66
C PRO A 128 13.13 -8.83 -5.68
N PRO A 129 11.91 -9.13 -6.15
CA PRO A 129 10.73 -9.27 -5.28
C PRO A 129 10.81 -10.45 -4.31
N GLU A 130 11.71 -11.41 -4.54
CA GLU A 130 12.00 -12.52 -3.63
C GLU A 130 12.92 -12.14 -2.45
N GLU A 131 13.52 -10.95 -2.48
CA GLU A 131 14.37 -10.43 -1.41
C GLU A 131 13.62 -9.34 -0.65
N PHE A 132 13.53 -9.49 0.67
CA PHE A 132 12.97 -8.46 1.54
C PHE A 132 13.88 -7.22 1.52
N ASP A 133 13.33 -6.10 1.08
CA ASP A 133 14.06 -4.84 0.97
C ASP A 133 14.02 -4.10 2.32
N ASP A 134 15.01 -4.38 3.18
CA ASP A 134 15.17 -3.78 4.51
C ASP A 134 15.77 -2.36 4.51
N LYS A 135 16.06 -1.82 3.32
CA LYS A 135 16.61 -0.47 3.13
C LYS A 135 15.62 0.51 2.54
N GLY A 136 14.52 0.02 1.98
CA GLY A 136 13.57 0.86 1.25
C GLY A 136 14.15 1.37 -0.07
N ASP A 137 15.00 0.58 -0.74
CA ASP A 137 15.51 0.90 -2.08
C ASP A 137 14.37 0.94 -3.13
N SER A 138 13.28 0.22 -2.87
CA SER A 138 12.02 0.22 -3.64
C SER A 138 10.86 0.65 -2.75
N PHE A 139 10.22 1.77 -3.10
CA PHE A 139 9.14 2.37 -2.32
C PHE A 139 8.03 2.91 -3.22
N VAL A 140 6.94 3.37 -2.58
CA VAL A 140 5.80 4.07 -3.19
C VAL A 140 5.39 5.24 -2.31
N THR A 141 4.77 6.25 -2.89
CA THR A 141 4.15 7.33 -2.13
C THR A 141 2.78 6.90 -1.61
N LEU A 142 2.63 6.83 -0.29
CA LEU A 142 1.37 6.68 0.40
C LEU A 142 0.78 8.07 0.66
N VAL A 143 -0.45 8.31 0.22
CA VAL A 143 -1.14 9.60 0.31
C VAL A 143 -2.29 9.46 1.31
N SER A 144 -2.22 10.20 2.42
CA SER A 144 -3.33 10.26 3.37
C SER A 144 -4.52 11.02 2.78
N LEU A 145 -5.73 10.58 3.09
CA LEU A 145 -6.96 11.33 2.87
C LEU A 145 -6.96 12.65 3.66
N SER A 146 -6.33 12.66 4.83
CA SER A 146 -6.18 13.86 5.67
C SER A 146 -5.08 14.77 5.11
N GLU A 147 -5.45 16.00 4.76
CA GLU A 147 -4.47 17.00 4.31
C GLU A 147 -3.43 17.33 5.40
N ASP A 148 -3.81 17.25 6.68
CA ASP A 148 -2.92 17.51 7.80
C ASP A 148 -1.82 16.44 7.94
N GLU A 149 -2.08 15.22 7.48
CA GLU A 149 -1.15 14.09 7.50
C GLU A 149 -0.25 14.05 6.26
N GLY A 150 -0.73 14.56 5.13
CA GLY A 150 0.06 14.73 3.91
C GLY A 150 0.27 13.44 3.12
N HIS A 151 1.53 13.14 2.82
CA HIS A 151 1.96 11.92 2.12
C HIS A 151 3.34 11.47 2.65
N MET A 152 3.66 10.20 2.45
CA MET A 152 4.90 9.57 2.95
C MET A 152 5.38 8.51 1.97
N ASP A 153 6.67 8.47 1.69
CA ASP A 153 7.26 7.38 0.93
C ASP A 153 7.41 6.15 1.83
N VAL A 154 6.94 5.00 1.36
CA VAL A 154 6.84 3.76 2.13
C VAL A 154 7.49 2.63 1.35
N GLY A 155 8.40 1.90 2.00
CA GLY A 155 9.07 0.74 1.40
C GLY A 155 8.05 -0.32 0.96
N LEU A 156 8.18 -0.83 -0.28
CA LEU A 156 7.25 -1.79 -0.86
C LEU A 156 7.08 -3.05 -0.01
N SER A 157 8.17 -3.52 0.61
CA SER A 157 8.16 -4.71 1.49
C SER A 157 7.45 -4.48 2.83
N TYR A 158 7.16 -3.23 3.18
CA TYR A 158 6.47 -2.85 4.41
C TYR A 158 5.00 -2.45 4.16
N LEU A 159 4.58 -2.27 2.90
CA LEU A 159 3.24 -1.79 2.56
C LEU A 159 2.14 -2.70 3.13
N ILE A 160 2.28 -4.02 2.96
CA ILE A 160 1.39 -5.04 3.53
C ILE A 160 2.24 -6.16 4.15
N PRO A 161 1.93 -6.61 5.39
CA PRO A 161 0.83 -6.15 6.24
C PRO A 161 1.17 -4.94 7.11
N ARG A 162 2.46 -4.58 7.23
CA ARG A 162 2.98 -3.72 8.30
C ARG A 162 2.35 -2.32 8.33
N ILE A 163 2.46 -1.57 7.24
CA ILE A 163 1.95 -0.19 7.18
C ILE A 163 0.43 -0.17 7.25
N TYR A 164 -0.25 -1.14 6.64
CA TYR A 164 -1.69 -1.30 6.77
C TYR A 164 -2.13 -1.50 8.23
N ALA A 165 -1.48 -2.37 8.98
CA ALA A 165 -1.79 -2.58 10.41
C ALA A 165 -1.46 -1.35 11.27
N LEU A 166 -0.37 -0.64 10.96
CA LEU A 166 -0.02 0.59 11.66
C LEU A 166 -1.05 1.70 11.43
N LEU A 167 -1.63 1.80 10.23
CA LEU A 167 -2.74 2.72 9.95
C LEU A 167 -4.03 2.32 10.67
N ASP A 168 -4.36 1.03 10.70
CA ASP A 168 -5.62 0.55 11.27
C ASP A 168 -5.69 0.73 12.80
N GLY A 169 -4.55 0.56 13.48
CA GLY A 169 -4.48 0.65 14.95
C GLY A 169 -3.81 1.93 15.45
N PRO A 170 -2.47 1.98 15.48
CA PRO A 170 -1.73 3.11 16.04
C PRO A 170 -1.99 4.47 15.38
N GLY A 171 -2.16 4.52 14.05
CA GLY A 171 -2.34 5.74 13.27
C GLY A 171 -1.11 6.19 12.47
N TRP A 172 -1.31 7.14 11.57
CA TRP A 172 -0.33 7.69 10.62
C TRP A 172 1.02 8.06 11.27
N GLU A 173 0.97 8.69 12.45
CA GLU A 173 2.13 9.20 13.17
C GLU A 173 3.13 8.14 13.64
N ASN A 174 2.77 6.85 13.53
CA ASN A 174 3.58 5.74 14.05
C ASN A 174 4.60 5.19 13.05
N PHE A 175 4.57 5.64 11.80
CA PHE A 175 5.57 5.27 10.79
C PHE A 175 6.13 6.46 10.01
N VAL A 176 5.54 7.66 10.12
CA VAL A 176 6.09 8.85 9.46
C VAL A 176 7.52 9.13 9.89
N VAL A 177 8.34 9.46 8.90
CA VAL A 177 9.75 9.84 9.04
C VAL A 177 9.96 11.27 8.53
N GLU A 178 11.20 11.74 8.51
CA GLU A 178 11.50 13.08 7.98
C GLU A 178 11.22 13.16 6.47
N ASP A 179 10.91 14.37 5.99
CA ASP A 179 10.62 14.60 4.57
C ASP A 179 11.82 14.19 3.69
N GLY A 180 11.55 13.38 2.66
CA GLY A 180 12.56 12.78 1.80
C GLY A 180 13.20 11.50 2.33
N GLU A 181 12.79 10.98 3.49
CA GLU A 181 13.11 9.63 3.95
C GLU A 181 12.00 8.63 3.58
N VAL A 182 12.33 7.34 3.61
CA VAL A 182 11.40 6.24 3.33
C VAL A 182 11.04 5.54 4.65
N ALA A 183 9.75 5.40 4.92
CA ALA A 183 9.26 4.66 6.08
C ALA A 183 9.45 3.14 5.89
N ILE A 184 10.18 2.52 6.83
CA ILE A 184 10.51 1.08 6.89
C ILE A 184 10.37 0.50 8.34
N PRO A 185 9.18 0.58 8.97
CA PRO A 185 8.96 0.37 10.41
C PRO A 185 8.81 -1.10 10.90
#